data_AF-A0A2K5DTH7-F1
#
_entry.id   AF-A0A2K5DTH7-F1
#
_cell.length_a   1.000
_cell.length_b   1.000
_cell.length_c   1.000
_cell.angle_alpha   90.00
_cell.angle_beta   90.00
_cell.angle_gamma   90.00
#
_symmetry.space_group_name_H-M   'P 1'
#
loop_
_entity.id
_entity.type
_entity.pdbx_description
1 polymer ?
#
loop_
_entity_poly.entity_id
_entity_poly.type
_entity_poly.pdbx_seq_one_letter_code
_entity_poly.pdbx_strand_id
1 'polypeptide(L)'
;LFLQAVENSTATEIQDVCSAVGLNVFPEKNKMYSREWTRDVQYRGRVQIQLKQEDGSLCLVQFPCCKSVMWYAAEMIPKLKTRTQKTGGGDQSLQQGEGSKKGKGKKKK
;
A
#
# COMPACT_ATOMS: atom_id res chain seq x y z
N LEU A 1 11.17 -14.51 16.84
CA LEU A 1 10.93 -13.07 17.09
C LEU A 1 10.55 -12.39 15.77
N PHE A 2 9.27 -12.50 15.36
CA PHE A 2 8.68 -11.91 14.14
C PHE A 2 7.54 -10.94 14.53
N LEU A 3 7.72 -10.17 15.60
CA LEU A 3 6.59 -9.53 16.31
C LEU A 3 6.08 -8.22 15.70
N GLN A 4 6.66 -7.72 14.61
CA GLN A 4 6.30 -6.41 14.06
C GLN A 4 5.91 -6.53 12.59
N ALA A 5 4.75 -7.14 12.36
CA ALA A 5 4.06 -7.16 11.07
C ALA A 5 2.72 -6.43 11.21
N VAL A 6 2.23 -5.88 10.11
CA VAL A 6 0.95 -5.17 10.06
C VAL A 6 -0.03 -6.00 9.25
N GLU A 7 -1.24 -6.15 9.77
CA GLU A 7 -2.30 -6.90 9.11
C GLU A 7 -2.79 -6.20 7.83
N ASN A 8 -2.85 -6.97 6.74
CA ASN A 8 -3.37 -6.55 5.43
C ASN A 8 -2.82 -5.19 4.96
N SER A 9 -1.52 -4.95 5.13
CA SER A 9 -0.88 -3.71 4.64
C SER A 9 -0.87 -3.66 3.12
N THR A 10 -1.14 -2.48 2.56
CA THR A 10 -1.18 -2.27 1.11
C THR A 10 0.10 -1.60 0.60
N ALA A 11 0.43 -1.81 -0.67
CA ALA A 11 1.56 -1.12 -1.31
C ALA A 11 1.41 0.41 -1.27
N THR A 12 0.17 0.93 -1.29
CA THR A 12 -0.12 2.36 -1.16
C THR A 12 0.22 2.88 0.23
N GLU A 13 -0.16 2.17 1.30
CA GLU A 13 0.21 2.60 2.66
C GLU A 13 1.72 2.60 2.87
N ILE A 14 2.43 1.60 2.33
CA ILE A 14 3.90 1.54 2.36
C ILE A 14 4.50 2.73 1.60
N GLN A 15 3.95 3.07 0.43
CA GLN A 15 4.37 4.25 -0.33
C GLN A 15 4.17 5.52 0.49
N ASP A 16 3.01 5.72 1.09
CA ASP A 16 2.65 6.94 1.82
C ASP A 16 3.58 7.17 3.01
N VAL A 17 3.84 6.14 3.83
CA VAL A 17 4.74 6.27 4.99
C VAL A 17 6.19 6.50 4.58
N CYS A 18 6.66 5.85 3.51
CA CYS A 18 8.03 6.02 3.02
C CYS A 18 8.22 7.39 2.33
N SER A 19 7.22 7.86 1.58
CA SER A 19 7.26 9.19 0.96
C SER A 19 7.19 10.29 2.01
N ALA A 20 6.41 10.11 3.08
CA ALA A 20 6.26 11.10 4.15
C ALA A 20 7.56 11.36 4.92
N VAL A 21 8.46 10.36 4.99
CA VAL A 21 9.77 10.49 5.65
C VAL A 21 10.87 11.01 4.68
N GLY A 22 10.52 11.28 3.42
CA GLY A 22 11.44 11.83 2.43
C GLY A 22 12.29 10.79 1.68
N LEU A 23 11.91 9.51 1.68
CA LEU A 23 12.53 8.54 0.79
C LEU A 23 12.04 8.74 -0.65
N ASN A 24 12.92 8.49 -1.62
CA ASN A 24 12.53 8.43 -3.03
C ASN A 24 11.84 7.10 -3.32
N VAL A 25 10.54 7.17 -3.63
CA VAL A 25 9.66 6.02 -3.79
C VAL A 25 9.06 5.97 -5.19
N PHE A 26 9.11 4.81 -5.83
CA PHE A 26 8.53 4.54 -7.15
C PHE A 26 7.47 3.44 -7.04
N PRO A 27 6.17 3.78 -7.20
CA PRO A 27 5.10 2.81 -7.09
C PRO A 27 4.90 2.02 -8.39
N GLU A 28 4.87 0.70 -8.27
CA GLU A 28 4.57 -0.23 -9.34
C GLU A 28 3.25 -0.95 -9.06
N LYS A 29 2.14 -0.25 -9.31
CA LYS A 29 0.76 -0.69 -8.99
C LYS A 29 0.38 -2.04 -9.60
N ASN A 30 1.03 -2.43 -10.69
CA ASN A 30 0.65 -3.58 -11.49
C ASN A 30 1.45 -4.86 -11.21
N LYS A 31 2.50 -4.79 -10.39
CA LYS A 31 3.32 -5.96 -10.06
C LYS A 31 2.68 -6.84 -9.00
N MET A 32 2.91 -8.14 -9.11
CA MET A 32 2.49 -9.13 -8.13
C MET A 32 3.72 -9.83 -7.54
N TYR A 33 3.62 -10.17 -6.27
CA TYR A 33 4.60 -11.03 -5.63
C TYR A 33 4.37 -12.49 -6.07
N SER A 34 5.43 -13.21 -6.44
CA SER A 34 5.29 -14.55 -7.03
C SER A 34 4.67 -15.59 -6.10
N ARG A 35 4.74 -15.39 -4.78
CA ARG A 35 4.11 -16.29 -3.79
C ARG A 35 2.74 -15.81 -3.30
N GLU A 36 2.30 -14.63 -3.74
CA GLU A 36 0.94 -14.18 -3.46
C GLU A 36 -0.02 -14.96 -4.35
N TRP A 37 -0.97 -15.66 -3.73
CA TRP A 37 -1.90 -16.53 -4.43
C TRP A 37 -3.11 -15.74 -4.97
N THR A 38 -3.47 -14.65 -4.28
CA THR A 38 -4.64 -13.84 -4.60
C THR A 38 -4.31 -12.84 -5.70
N ARG A 39 -5.20 -12.68 -6.68
CA ARG A 39 -5.05 -11.69 -7.78
C ARG A 39 -5.82 -10.38 -7.53
N ASP A 40 -6.37 -10.22 -6.34
CA ASP A 40 -7.15 -9.05 -5.98
C ASP A 40 -6.29 -7.79 -5.95
N VAL A 41 -6.92 -6.67 -6.26
CA VAL A 41 -6.26 -5.36 -6.37
C VAL A 41 -5.57 -4.96 -5.06
N GLN A 42 -6.12 -5.36 -3.91
CA GLN A 42 -5.57 -5.01 -2.59
C GLN A 42 -4.20 -5.66 -2.28
N TYR A 43 -3.93 -6.85 -2.84
CA TYR A 43 -2.66 -7.57 -2.66
C TYR A 43 -1.68 -7.29 -3.81
N ARG A 44 -2.08 -6.45 -4.76
CA ARG A 44 -1.26 -6.05 -5.90
C ARG A 44 -0.44 -4.81 -5.55
N GLY A 45 0.78 -4.78 -6.06
CA GLY A 45 1.66 -3.62 -6.00
C GLY A 45 3.07 -3.97 -5.55
N ARG A 46 4.03 -3.19 -6.02
CA ARG A 46 5.41 -3.19 -5.53
C ARG A 46 5.84 -1.75 -5.29
N VAL A 47 6.59 -1.52 -4.24
CA VAL A 47 7.17 -0.22 -3.92
C VAL A 47 8.68 -0.34 -4.09
N GLN A 48 9.23 0.37 -5.06
CA GLN A 48 10.67 0.46 -5.24
C GLN A 48 11.19 1.70 -4.51
N ILE A 49 12.24 1.52 -3.70
CA ILE A 49 12.77 2.56 -2.82
C ILE A 49 14.25 2.75 -3.13
N GLN A 50 14.67 3.98 -3.34
CA GLN A 50 16.08 4.31 -3.48
C GLN A 50 16.71 4.42 -2.09
N LEU A 51 17.66 3.52 -1.79
CA LEU A 51 18.42 3.56 -0.53
C LEU A 51 19.76 4.28 -0.68
N LYS A 52 20.32 4.27 -1.90
CA LYS A 52 21.62 4.84 -2.21
C LYS A 52 21.52 5.81 -3.39
N GLN A 53 22.32 6.85 -3.30
CA GLN A 53 22.57 7.77 -4.40
C GLN A 53 23.53 7.14 -5.40
N GLU A 54 23.76 7.82 -6.52
CA GLU A 54 24.67 7.37 -7.58
C GLU A 54 26.12 7.22 -7.10
N ASP A 55 26.54 8.07 -6.16
CA ASP A 55 27.86 8.04 -5.51
C ASP A 55 28.01 6.90 -4.47
N GLY A 56 26.96 6.12 -4.24
CA GLY A 56 26.93 5.02 -3.28
C GLY A 56 26.63 5.44 -1.83
N SER A 57 26.51 6.74 -1.54
CA SER A 57 26.09 7.24 -0.23
C SER A 57 24.62 6.92 0.04
N LEU A 58 24.24 6.81 1.31
CA LEU A 58 22.84 6.54 1.70
C LEU A 58 21.98 7.79 1.47
N CYS A 59 20.78 7.61 0.89
CA CYS A 59 19.82 8.71 0.73
C CYS A 59 19.38 9.29 2.08
N LEU A 60 19.16 8.42 3.08
CA LEU A 60 18.87 8.81 4.45
C LEU A 60 19.64 7.89 5.41
N VAL A 61 20.43 8.49 6.30
CA VAL A 61 21.29 7.75 7.26
C VAL A 61 20.50 6.87 8.23
N GLN A 62 19.23 7.23 8.51
CA GLN A 62 18.32 6.46 9.33
C GLN A 62 17.91 5.12 8.69
N PHE A 63 18.10 4.97 7.37
CA PHE A 63 17.71 3.79 6.60
C PHE A 63 18.91 3.12 5.91
N PRO A 64 19.82 2.47 6.66
CA PRO A 64 21.02 1.87 6.09
C PRO A 64 20.74 0.62 5.23
N CYS A 65 19.57 0.00 5.37
CA CYS A 65 19.23 -1.22 4.65
C CYS A 65 17.72 -1.40 4.44
N CYS A 66 17.33 -2.28 3.52
CA CYS A 66 15.91 -2.57 3.24
C CYS A 66 15.13 -3.01 4.50
N LYS A 67 15.77 -3.75 5.41
CA LYS A 67 15.14 -4.21 6.66
C LYS A 67 14.72 -3.06 7.58
N SER A 68 15.55 -2.00 7.67
CA SER A 68 15.22 -0.82 8.47
C SER A 68 13.98 -0.08 7.94
N VAL A 69 13.81 -0.02 6.62
CA VAL A 69 12.63 0.57 5.99
C VAL A 69 11.38 -0.27 6.25
N MET A 70 11.49 -1.59 6.16
CA MET A 70 10.35 -2.49 6.44
C MET A 70 9.87 -2.36 7.89
N TRP A 71 10.78 -2.24 8.86
CA TRP A 71 10.42 -2.03 10.26
C TRP A 71 9.77 -0.68 10.51
N TYR A 72 10.32 0.38 9.93
CA TYR A 72 9.71 1.71 10.00
C TYR A 72 8.30 1.73 9.42
N ALA A 73 8.11 1.13 8.23
CA ALA A 73 6.78 1.02 7.64
C ALA A 73 5.82 0.24 8.54
N ALA A 74 6.26 -0.88 9.12
CA ALA A 74 5.44 -1.67 10.04
C ALA A 74 5.07 -0.90 11.32
N GLU A 75 5.92 -0.01 11.81
CA GLU A 75 5.62 0.85 12.96
C GLU A 75 4.64 1.99 12.62
N MET A 76 4.75 2.54 11.41
CA MET A 76 4.04 3.77 11.03
C MET A 76 2.66 3.51 10.41
N ILE A 77 2.48 2.41 9.67
CA ILE A 77 1.19 2.09 9.02
C ILE A 77 0.02 2.02 10.01
N PRO A 78 0.13 1.38 11.20
CA PRO A 78 -0.96 1.36 12.17
C PRO A 78 -1.35 2.75 12.69
N LYS A 79 -0.43 3.72 12.64
CA LYS A 79 -0.64 5.11 13.07
C LYS A 79 -1.26 5.98 11.98
N LEU A 80 -1.49 5.45 10.77
CA LEU A 80 -2.14 6.18 9.69
C LEU A 80 -3.61 6.48 10.04
N LYS A 81 -4.05 7.71 9.77
CA LYS A 81 -5.43 8.14 10.01
C LYS A 81 -6.46 7.26 9.31
N THR A 82 -6.11 6.76 8.12
CA THR A 82 -6.93 5.84 7.30
C THR A 82 -7.18 4.49 7.99
N ARG A 83 -6.32 4.08 8.93
CA ARG A 83 -6.50 2.88 9.75
C ARG A 83 -7.23 3.20 11.05
N THR A 84 -6.92 4.31 11.72
CA THR A 84 -7.50 4.68 13.01
C THR A 84 -9.01 4.99 12.95
N GLN A 85 -9.53 5.45 11.80
CA GLN A 85 -10.96 5.72 11.65
C GLN A 85 -11.82 4.48 11.34
N LYS A 86 -11.22 3.31 11.08
CA LYS A 86 -11.98 2.06 10.81
C LYS A 86 -12.54 1.36 12.05
N THR A 87 -12.26 1.85 13.26
CA THR A 87 -12.92 1.37 14.50
C THR A 87 -14.39 1.85 14.62
N GLY A 88 -14.96 2.39 13.54
CA GLY A 88 -16.39 2.63 13.37
C GLY A 88 -16.99 1.78 12.25
N GLY A 89 -16.98 0.46 12.41
CA GLY A 89 -17.84 -0.46 11.66
C GLY A 89 -17.26 -1.10 10.40
N GLY A 90 -17.22 -2.44 10.43
CA GLY A 90 -17.38 -3.27 9.24
C GLY A 90 -16.08 -3.73 8.58
N ASP A 91 -15.75 -4.99 8.82
CA ASP A 91 -15.14 -5.89 7.86
C ASP A 91 -15.61 -5.55 6.43
N GLN A 92 -14.70 -5.19 5.53
CA GLN A 92 -14.97 -5.21 4.09
C GLN A 92 -14.24 -6.40 3.48
N SER A 93 -14.54 -7.59 3.98
CA SER A 93 -14.76 -8.71 3.09
C SER A 93 -16.20 -8.62 2.56
N LEU A 94 -16.33 -8.90 1.27
CA LEU A 94 -17.56 -9.18 0.52
C LEU A 94 -18.31 -7.98 -0.11
N GLN A 95 -18.25 -8.00 -1.44
CA GLN A 95 -19.36 -7.74 -2.36
C GLN A 95 -19.72 -6.27 -2.65
N GLN A 96 -19.29 -5.78 -3.83
CA GLN A 96 -20.24 -5.34 -4.85
C GLN A 96 -19.60 -5.30 -6.24
N GLY A 97 -19.81 -6.36 -7.01
CA GLY A 97 -19.96 -6.19 -8.45
C GLY A 97 -21.33 -5.57 -8.68
N GLU A 98 -21.40 -4.44 -9.36
CA GLU A 98 -22.59 -4.04 -10.12
C GLU A 98 -22.18 -2.96 -11.12
N GLY A 99 -22.30 -3.33 -12.40
CA GLY A 99 -22.34 -2.37 -13.47
C GLY A 99 -23.60 -1.51 -13.34
N SER A 100 -23.45 -0.21 -13.53
CA SER A 100 -24.54 0.67 -13.98
C SER A 100 -23.99 2.03 -14.37
N LYS A 101 -23.67 2.20 -15.66
CA LYS A 101 -23.78 3.48 -16.36
C LYS A 101 -24.23 3.25 -17.81
N LYS A 102 -25.54 3.16 -18.02
CA LYS A 102 -26.18 3.71 -19.24
C LYS A 102 -27.67 3.94 -19.04
N GLY A 103 -28.01 5.14 -18.58
CA GLY A 103 -29.37 5.68 -18.67
C GLY A 103 -29.55 6.47 -19.98
N LYS A 104 -30.60 6.12 -20.74
CA LYS A 104 -31.36 6.94 -21.72
C LYS A 104 -32.24 5.93 -22.51
N GLY A 105 -33.55 5.99 -22.60
CA GLY A 105 -34.58 6.93 -22.19
C GLY A 105 -35.84 6.61 -23.03
N LYS A 106 -36.98 6.46 -22.35
CA LYS A 106 -38.39 6.60 -22.79
C LYS A 106 -38.85 6.00 -24.15
N LYS A 107 -39.75 5.01 -24.03
CA LYS A 107 -40.74 4.59 -25.04
C LYS A 107 -42.12 5.19 -24.68
N LYS A 108 -42.72 5.96 -25.60
CA LYS A 108 -44.15 6.28 -25.83
C LYS A 108 -44.16 6.93 -27.23
N LYS A 109 -44.99 6.61 -28.23
CA LYS A 109 -46.36 6.08 -28.33
C LYS A 109 -46.41 5.15 -29.55
#